data_AF-A0A9D1PMT1-F1
#
_entry.id   AF-A0A9D1PMT1-F1
#
_cell.length_a   1.000
_cell.length_b   1.000
_cell.length_c   1.000
_cell.angle_alpha   90.00
_cell.angle_beta   90.00
_cell.angle_gamma   90.00
#
_symmetry.space_group_name_H-M   'P 1'
#
loop_
_entity.id
_entity.type
_entity.pdbx_description
1 polymer ?
#
loop_
_entity_poly.entity_id
_entity_poly.type
_entity_poly.pdbx_seq_one_letter_code
_entity_poly.pdbx_strand_id
1 'polypeptide(L)' 'MQFGKMFILIGIVFIVIGVLWTWIGKLPGDISFKKGNVSFHFPIMTSIVVSIILSLLFAIISRFK' A
#
# COMPACT_ATOMS: atom_id res chain seq x y z
N MET A 1 21.51 -8.87 12.61
CA MET A 1 20.43 -8.80 11.60
C MET A 1 19.79 -10.18 11.46
N GLN A 2 18.52 -10.32 11.81
CA GLN A 2 17.79 -11.59 11.64
C GLN A 2 17.17 -11.58 10.23
N PHE A 3 17.88 -12.13 9.25
CA PHE A 3 17.43 -12.19 7.86
C PHE A 3 15.99 -12.70 7.70
N GLY A 4 15.56 -13.63 8.56
CA GLY A 4 14.18 -14.14 8.58
C GLY A 4 13.11 -13.05 8.77
N LYS A 5 13.36 -12.03 9.61
CA LYS A 5 12.41 -10.93 9.80
C LYS A 5 12.29 -10.05 8.55
N MET A 6 13.37 -9.89 7.80
CA MET A 6 13.37 -9.14 6.53
C MET A 6 12.55 -9.86 5.46
N PHE A 7 12.66 -11.18 5.35
CA PHE A 7 11.86 -11.97 4.41
C PHE A 7 10.36 -11.95 4.74
N ILE A 8 10.00 -12.05 6.01
CA ILE A 8 8.59 -11.94 6.46
C ILE A 8 8.03 -10.56 6.09
N LEU A 9 8.81 -9.51 6.32
CA LEU A 9 8.43 -8.14 6.04
C LEU A 9 8.17 -7.90 4.54
N ILE A 10 9.08 -8.39 3.69
CA ILE A 10 8.95 -8.35 2.24
C ILE A 10 7.69 -9.11 1.80
N GLY A 11 7.44 -10.29 2.36
CA GLY A 11 6.22 -11.06 2.07
C GLY A 11 4.93 -10.29 2.37
N ILE A 12 4.87 -9.61 3.52
CA ILE A 12 3.72 -8.77 3.89
C ILE A 12 3.53 -7.62 2.89
N VAL A 13 4.60 -6.94 2.50
CA VAL A 13 4.55 -5.86 1.50
C VAL A 13 3.98 -6.37 0.17
N PHE A 14 4.44 -7.52 -0.31
CA PHE A 14 3.95 -8.13 -1.55
C PHE A 14 2.47 -8.55 -1.48
N ILE A 15 2.02 -9.09 -0.35
CA ILE A 15 0.60 -9.43 -0.14
C ILE A 15 -0.26 -8.18 -0.23
N VAL A 16 0.16 -7.08 0.42
CA VAL A 16 -0.61 -5.84 0.39
C VAL A 16 -0.62 -5.22 -1.01
N ILE A 17 0.51 -5.24 -1.72
CA ILE A 17 0.55 -4.81 -3.13
C ILE A 17 -0.38 -5.68 -3.99
N GLY A 18 -0.37 -7.01 -3.81
CA GLY A 18 -1.25 -7.92 -4.53
C GLY A 18 -2.73 -7.68 -4.27
N VAL A 19 -3.12 -7.44 -3.01
CA VAL A 19 -4.50 -7.09 -2.64
C VAL A 19 -4.89 -5.73 -3.23
N LEU A 20 -4.04 -4.71 -3.14
CA LEU A 20 -4.28 -3.41 -3.77
C LEU A 20 -4.40 -3.54 -5.30
N TRP A 21 -3.62 -4.41 -5.93
CA TRP A 21 -3.66 -4.66 -7.37
C TRP A 21 -4.95 -5.36 -7.81
N THR A 22 -5.49 -6.29 -7.03
CA THR A 22 -6.80 -6.90 -7.28
C THR A 22 -7.93 -5.87 -7.23
N TRP A 23 -7.75 -4.84 -6.42
CA TRP A 23 -8.78 -3.84 -6.14
C TRP A 23 -8.62 -2.55 -6.98
N ILE A 24 -7.54 -2.44 -7.77
CA ILE A 24 -7.27 -1.30 -8.64
C ILE A 24 -8.38 -1.16 -9.70
N GLY A 25 -9.16 -0.07 -9.62
CA GLY A 25 -10.26 0.22 -10.55
C GLY A 25 -11.66 -0.22 -10.11
N LYS A 26 -11.84 -0.89 -8.96
CA LYS A 26 -13.17 -1.24 -8.40
C LYS A 26 -13.30 -1.02 -6.88
N LEU A 27 -12.42 -0.22 -6.28
CA LEU A 27 -12.51 0.14 -4.86
C LEU A 27 -13.62 1.19 -4.63
N PRO A 28 -14.65 0.91 -3.82
CA PRO A 28 -15.48 1.96 -3.25
C PRO A 28 -14.60 2.79 -2.31
N GLY A 29 -14.11 3.95 -2.78
CA GLY A 29 -13.16 4.80 -2.05
C GLY A 29 -12.14 5.50 -2.94
N ASP A 30 -11.88 4.99 -4.15
CA ASP A 30 -11.10 5.73 -5.16
C ASP A 30 -11.98 6.84 -5.75
N ILE A 31 -11.62 8.10 -5.50
CA ILE A 31 -12.33 9.25 -6.07
C ILE A 31 -12.02 9.25 -7.57
N SER A 32 -12.94 8.67 -8.32
CA SER A 32 -12.90 8.60 -9.77
C SER A 32 -13.83 9.68 -10.30
N PHE A 33 -13.29 10.89 -10.48
CA PHE A 33 -14.03 12.01 -11.03
C PHE A 33 -14.00 11.92 -12.55
N LYS A 34 -15.10 11.46 -13.16
CA LYS A 34 -15.31 11.53 -14.61
C LYS A 34 -16.20 12.71 -14.94
N LYS A 35 -15.65 13.71 -15.63
CA LYS A 35 -16.42 14.84 -16.19
C LYS A 35 -16.06 14.99 -17.67
N GLY A 36 -16.99 14.60 -18.54
CA GLY A 36 -16.78 14.61 -20.00
C GLY A 36 -15.63 13.68 -20.43
N ASN A 37 -14.66 14.21 -21.19
CA ASN A 37 -13.47 13.48 -21.68
C ASN A 37 -12.36 13.34 -20.61
N VAL A 38 -12.53 13.94 -19.42
CA VAL A 38 -11.49 14.00 -18.39
C VAL A 38 -11.84 13.02 -17.27
N SER A 39 -10.95 12.04 -17.06
CA SER A 39 -11.01 11.08 -15.96
C SER A 39 -9.87 11.36 -14.99
N PHE A 40 -10.20 11.82 -13.79
CA PHE A 40 -9.24 12.00 -12.70
C PHE A 40 -9.45 10.89 -11.68
N HIS A 41 -8.42 10.06 -11.48
CA HIS A 41 -8.43 8.99 -10.48
C HIS A 41 -7.50 9.36 -9.34
N PHE A 42 -8.04 9.51 -8.13
CA PHE A 42 -7.24 9.82 -6.94
C PHE A 42 -7.28 8.63 -5.95
N PRO A 43 -6.20 7.83 -5.90
CA PRO A 43 -6.17 6.57 -5.15
C PRO A 43 -5.82 6.79 -3.67
N ILE A 44 -6.70 7.47 -2.93
CA ILE A 44 -6.49 7.84 -1.51
C ILE A 44 -6.22 6.62 -0.64
N MET A 45 -7.04 5.57 -0.81
CA MET A 45 -6.94 4.36 0.00
C MET A 45 -5.59 3.67 -0.20
N THR A 46 -5.13 3.60 -1.45
CA THR A 46 -3.82 3.04 -1.80
C THR A 46 -2.69 3.80 -1.11
N SER A 47 -2.73 5.14 -1.12
CA SER A 47 -1.72 5.96 -0.46
C SER A 47 -1.68 5.79 1.07
N ILE A 48 -2.85 5.67 1.71
CA ILE A 48 -2.94 5.43 3.17
C ILE A 48 -2.35 4.07 3.52
N VAL A 49 -2.73 3.02 2.78
CA VAL A 49 -2.23 1.67 3.02
C VAL A 49 -0.72 1.60 2.86
N VAL A 50 -0.17 2.18 1.78
CA VAL A 50 1.28 2.27 1.57
C VAL A 50 1.96 3.01 2.71
N SER A 51 1.39 4.12 3.18
CA SER A 51 1.94 4.90 4.31
C SER A 51 2.01 4.07 5.60
N ILE A 52 0.94 3.36 5.96
CA ILE A 52 0.89 2.52 7.17
C ILE A 52 1.95 1.41 7.11
N ILE A 53 2.10 0.77 5.94
CA ILE A 53 3.13 -0.25 5.74
C ILE A 53 4.50 0.36 5.97
N LEU A 54 4.84 1.46 5.27
CA LEU A 54 6.15 2.11 5.40
C LEU A 54 6.43 2.54 6.85
N SER A 55 5.41 3.06 7.55
CA SER A 55 5.53 3.39 8.97
C SER A 55 5.82 2.15 9.83
N LEU A 56 5.15 1.01 9.58
CA LEU A 56 5.48 -0.25 10.26
C LEU A 56 6.89 -0.75 9.92
N LEU A 57 7.30 -0.66 8.65
CA LEU A 57 8.66 -1.02 8.21
C LEU A 57 9.69 -0.22 9.02
N PHE A 58 9.55 1.10 9.06
CA PHE A 58 10.47 1.97 9.80
C PHE A 58 10.39 1.78 11.30
N ALA A 59 9.22 1.56 11.88
CA ALA A 59 9.08 1.28 13.31
C ALA A 59 9.79 -0.01 13.70
N ILE A 60 9.67 -1.06 12.88
CA ILE A 60 10.33 -2.35 13.09
C ILE A 60 11.85 -2.20 12.94
N ILE A 61 12.32 -1.54 11.86
CA ILE A 61 13.76 -1.29 11.64
C ILE A 61 14.35 -0.46 12.79
N SER A 62 13.66 0.61 13.22
CA SER A 62 14.11 1.46 14.33
C SER A 62 14.14 0.74 15.68
N ARG A 63 13.29 -0.26 15.89
CA ARG A 63 13.25 -1.05 17.13
C ARG A 63 14.32 -2.15 17.16
N PHE A 64 14.91 -2.49 16.01
CA PHE A 64 16.01 -3.46 15.88
C PHE A 64 17.39 -2.81 15.83
N LYS A 65 17.47 -1.48 15.87
CA LYS A 65 18.69 -0.73 16.17
C LYS A 65 18.82 -0.59 17.69
#